data_AF-A0A966TQH7-F1
#
_entry.id   AF-A0A966TQH7-F1
#
_cell.length_a   1.000
_cell.length_b   1.000
_cell.length_c   1.000
_cell.angle_alpha   90.00
_cell.angle_beta   90.00
_cell.angle_gamma   90.00
#
_symmetry.space_group_name_H-M   'P 1'
#
loop_
_entity.id
_entity.type
_entity.pdbx_description
1 polymer ?
#
loop_
_entity_poly.entity_id
_entity_poly.type
_entity_poly.pdbx_seq_one_letter_code
_entity_poly.pdbx_strand_id
1 'polypeptide(L)' 'MSVHKKESVTIAVLAKELGLGKATVSLALRDDPRIRKQTREQVQRHAEKRGYSANPMVAHVMSQLRS' A
#
# COMPACT_ATOMS: atom_id res chain seq x y z
N MET A 1 15.80 -24.22 -11.16
CA MET A 1 15.14 -23.19 -11.98
C MET A 1 14.21 -22.39 -11.07
N SER A 2 14.64 -21.22 -10.60
CA SER A 2 13.84 -20.39 -9.68
C SER A 2 12.76 -19.67 -10.46
N VAL A 3 11.52 -20.11 -10.23
CA VAL A 3 10.28 -19.59 -10.81
C VAL A 3 10.29 -18.05 -10.71
N HIS A 4 10.40 -17.38 -11.86
CA HIS A 4 10.19 -15.94 -11.94
C HIS A 4 8.68 -15.70 -11.85
N LYS A 5 8.16 -15.81 -10.63
CA LYS A 5 6.77 -15.44 -10.35
C LYS A 5 6.72 -13.93 -10.49
N LYS A 6 6.05 -13.47 -11.54
CA LYS A 6 5.65 -12.07 -11.74
C LYS A 6 4.68 -11.74 -10.59
N GLU A 7 5.24 -11.52 -9.40
CA GLU A 7 4.49 -11.35 -8.18
C GLU A 7 3.76 -10.01 -8.30
N SER A 8 2.47 -10.08 -8.60
CA SER A 8 1.54 -9.00 -8.35
C SER A 8 1.85 -8.46 -6.95
N VAL A 9 2.24 -7.19 -6.86
CA VAL A 9 2.54 -6.57 -5.57
C VAL A 9 1.31 -6.76 -4.70
N THR A 10 1.48 -7.39 -3.54
CA THR A 10 0.39 -7.63 -2.59
C THR A 10 0.66 -6.90 -1.29
N ILE A 11 -0.37 -6.72 -0.47
CA ILE A 11 -0.25 -6.16 0.88
C ILE A 11 0.80 -6.94 1.70
N ALA A 12 0.91 -8.26 1.50
CA ALA A 12 1.90 -9.08 2.18
C ALA A 12 3.35 -8.75 1.77
N VAL A 13 3.57 -8.46 0.49
CA VAL A 13 4.88 -8.05 -0.04
C VAL A 13 5.26 -6.67 0.52
N LEU A 14 4.36 -5.70 0.43
CA LEU A 14 4.57 -4.35 0.98
C LEU A 14 4.81 -4.37 2.50
N ALA A 15 4.08 -5.22 3.23
CA ALA A 15 4.27 -5.41 4.67
C ALA A 15 5.66 -5.95 5.01
N LYS A 16 6.12 -6.96 4.27
CA LYS A 16 7.46 -7.53 4.44
C LYS A 16 8.56 -6.52 4.13
N GLU A 17 8.39 -5.72 3.10
CA GLU A 17 9.37 -4.72 2.66
C GLU A 17 9.48 -3.54 3.62
N LEU A 18 8.35 -3.11 4.20
CA LEU A 18 8.31 -2.02 5.16
C LEU A 18 8.56 -2.49 6.60
N GLY A 19 8.70 -3.79 6.84
CA GLY A 19 8.81 -4.36 8.19
C GLY A 19 7.55 -4.15 9.04
N LEU A 20 6.38 -4.01 8.40
CA LEU A 20 5.10 -3.73 9.04
C LEU A 20 4.20 -4.97 9.05
N GLY A 21 3.21 -4.97 9.93
CA GLY A 21 2.15 -5.97 9.90
C GLY A 21 1.26 -5.80 8.66
N LYS A 22 0.73 -6.91 8.13
CA LYS A 22 -0.25 -6.88 7.02
C LYS A 22 -1.47 -6.00 7.35
N ALA A 23 -1.93 -6.03 8.61
CA ALA A 23 -3.00 -5.17 9.11
C ALA A 23 -2.61 -3.69 9.06
N THR A 24 -1.39 -3.34 9.49
CA THR A 24 -0.86 -1.97 9.43
C THR A 24 -0.82 -1.44 8.01
N VAL A 25 -0.34 -2.23 7.05
CA VAL A 25 -0.31 -1.85 5.63
C VAL A 25 -1.72 -1.71 5.07
N SER A 26 -2.63 -2.64 5.40
CA SER A 26 -4.02 -2.55 4.96
C SER A 26 -4.73 -1.31 5.52
N LEU A 27 -4.50 -0.96 6.78
CA LEU A 27 -5.07 0.22 7.43
C LEU A 27 -4.45 1.51 6.87
N ALA A 28 -3.14 1.51 6.64
CA ALA A 28 -2.42 2.61 6.05
C ALA A 28 -2.85 2.93 4.61
N LEU A 29 -3.10 1.90 3.81
CA LEU A 29 -3.65 2.04 2.45
C LEU A 29 -5.09 2.58 2.45
N ARG A 30 -5.84 2.38 3.54
CA ARG A 30 -7.21 2.90 3.74
C ARG A 30 -7.26 4.27 4.42
N ASP A 31 -6.10 4.89 4.64
CA ASP A 31 -5.92 6.13 5.39
C ASP A 31 -6.52 6.12 6.81
N ASP A 32 -6.50 4.96 7.48
CA ASP A 32 -7.10 4.80 8.81
C ASP A 32 -6.39 5.71 9.86
N PRO A 33 -7.13 6.47 10.68
CA PRO A 33 -6.57 7.40 11.67
C PRO A 33 -5.81 6.72 12.81
N ARG A 34 -5.96 5.40 13.01
CA ARG A 34 -5.20 4.63 14.00
C ARG A 34 -3.73 4.47 13.61
N ILE A 35 -3.40 4.63 12.33
CA ILE A 35 -2.01 4.60 11.85
C ILE A 35 -1.49 6.02 11.74
N ARG A 36 -0.28 6.25 12.27
CA ARG A 36 0.40 7.54 12.18
C ARG A 36 0.48 8.00 10.73
N LYS A 37 0.17 9.28 10.47
CA LYS A 37 0.22 9.89 9.14
C LYS A 37 1.51 9.58 8.39
N GLN A 38 2.66 9.68 9.07
CA GLN A 38 3.97 9.36 8.51
C GLN A 38 4.05 7.92 7.96
N THR A 39 3.55 6.93 8.70
CA THR A 39 3.51 5.53 8.29
C THR A 39 2.53 5.33 7.13
N ARG A 40 1.40 6.03 7.12
CA ARG A 40 0.43 5.97 6.00
C ARG A 40 1.04 6.45 4.70
N GLU A 41 1.66 7.63 4.73
CA GLU A 41 2.34 8.18 3.56
C GLU A 41 3.53 7.33 3.13
N GLN A 42 4.28 6.72 4.06
CA GLN A 42 5.38 5.82 3.74
C GLN A 42 4.86 4.57 3.01
N VAL A 43 3.78 3.96 3.51
CA VAL A 43 3.14 2.80 2.89
C VAL A 43 2.59 3.14 1.50
N GLN A 44 1.86 4.26 1.37
CA GLN A 44 1.27 4.70 0.10
C GLN A 44 2.35 5.00 -0.94
N ARG A 45 3.40 5.76 -0.59
CA ARG A 45 4.54 6.03 -1.48
C ARG A 45 5.26 4.75 -1.89
N HIS A 46 5.40 3.79 -0.98
CA HIS A 46 6.06 2.52 -1.29
C HIS A 46 5.20 1.67 -2.22
N ALA A 47 3.88 1.63 -1.98
CA ALA A 47 2.90 0.97 -2.83
C ALA A 47 2.92 1.54 -4.25
N GLU A 48 2.89 2.88 -4.39
CA GLU A 48 3.00 3.56 -5.68
C GLU A 48 4.32 3.24 -6.40
N LYS A 49 5.47 3.33 -5.71
CA LYS A 49 6.79 3.00 -6.28
C LYS A 49 6.89 1.56 -6.76
N ARG A 50 6.24 0.62 -6.05
CA ARG A 50 6.21 -0.79 -6.41
C ARG A 50 5.26 -1.08 -7.57
N GLY A 51 4.43 -0.12 -7.98
CA GLY A 51 3.38 -0.36 -8.96
C GLY A 51 2.25 -1.22 -8.39
N TYR A 52 2.02 -1.13 -7.08
CA TYR A 52 0.83 -1.69 -6.45
C TYR A 52 -0.40 -1.02 -7.05
N SER A 53 -0.97 -1.65 -8.08
CA SER A 53 -2.29 -1.32 -8.56
C SER A 53 -3.30 -1.84 -7.53
N ALA A 54 -3.45 -1.09 -6.44
CA ALA A 54 -4.60 -1.24 -5.58
C ALA A 54 -5.82 -1.14 -6.48
N ASN A 55 -6.67 -2.17 -6.45
CA ASN A 55 -7.94 -2.22 -7.16
C ASN A 55 -8.59 -0.81 -7.10
N PRO A 56 -8.99 -0.19 -8.24
CA PRO A 56 -9.35 1.24 -8.37
C PRO A 56 -10.37 1.80 -7.37
N MET A 57 -11.02 0.94 -6.59
CA MET A 57 -11.79 1.28 -5.38
C MET A 57 -11.04 2.14 -4.35
N VAL A 58 -9.72 1.95 -4.17
CA VAL A 58 -8.95 2.75 -3.18
C VAL A 58 -8.40 4.05 -3.79
N ALA A 59 -8.17 4.08 -5.10
CA ALA A 59 -7.72 5.28 -5.83
C ALA A 59 -8.79 6.39 -5.85
N HIS A 60 -10.07 6.06 -5.65
CA HIS A 60 -11.16 7.03 -5.63
C HIS A 60 -11.02 8.09 -4.53
N VAL A 61 -10.36 7.78 -3.41
CA VAL A 61 -10.17 8.75 -2.31
C VAL A 61 -9.09 9.79 -2.63
N MET A 62 -8.08 9.46 -3.43
CA MET A 62 -7.00 10.40 -3.78
C MET A 62 -7.42 11.45 -4.83
N SER A 63 -8.50 11.20 -5.58
CA SER A 63 -9.05 12.17 -6.54
C SER A 63 -9.92 13.24 -5.87
N GLN A 64 -10.33 13.08 -4.61
CA GLN A 64 -11.20 14.05 -3.92
C GLN A 64 -10.43 15.09 -3.08
N LEU A 65 -9.09 15.03 -3.04
CA LEU A 65 -8.26 16.02 -2.32
C LEU A 65 -7.66 17.11 -3.24
N ARG A 66 -7.98 17.08 -4.54
CA ARG A 66 -7.73 18.18 -5.48
C ARG A 66 -9.07 18.74 -5.96
N SER A 67 -9.81 19.38 -5.07
CA SER A 67 -10.96 20.24 -5.38
C SER A 67 -11.03 21.32 -4.31
#